data_AF-L5NVL1-F1
#
_entry.id   AF-L5NVL1-F1
#
_cell.length_a   1.000
_cell.length_b   1.000
_cell.length_c   1.000
_cell.angle_alpha   90.00
_cell.angle_beta   90.00
_cell.angle_gamma   90.00
#
_symmetry.space_group_name_H-M   'P 1'
#
loop_
_entity.id
_entity.type
_entity.pdbx_description
1 polymer ?
#
loop_
_entity_poly.entity_id
_entity_poly.type
_entity_poly.pdbx_seq_one_letter_code
_entity_poly.pdbx_strand_id
1 'polypeptide(L)'
;MGKNYADLHDPNAEYTMRELSAETMGVTAKRGGGRDVEITDVQTTMVDGNFPWTLVRIYTDAGVVGTGEAYWGAGVPELIERMKPFVIGENPLDIDRLYEHLVQKMSGEGSVEGVTVTAIAGIEVALHDLAGKILDIPAYQLLGGKYRDKVRVY
;
A
#
# COMPACT_ATOMS: atom_id res chain seq x y z
N MET A 1 -14.19 20.69 10.84
CA MET A 1 -14.64 19.44 11.48
C MET A 1 -14.28 18.32 10.53
N GLY A 2 -13.12 17.67 10.75
CA GLY A 2 -12.61 16.65 9.81
C GLY A 2 -13.49 15.41 9.86
N LYS A 3 -13.74 14.77 8.71
CA LYS A 3 -14.40 13.47 8.67
C LYS A 3 -13.43 12.43 9.27
N ASN A 4 -13.89 11.64 10.23
CA ASN A 4 -13.12 10.50 10.73
C ASN A 4 -13.34 9.33 9.76
N TYR A 5 -12.30 8.96 9.02
CA TYR A 5 -12.36 7.83 8.08
C TYR A 5 -12.09 6.49 8.77
N ALA A 6 -11.59 6.48 10.02
CA ALA A 6 -11.31 5.26 10.77
C ALA A 6 -12.58 4.45 11.10
N ASP A 7 -13.74 5.11 11.15
CA ASP A 7 -15.03 4.46 11.41
C ASP A 7 -15.67 3.89 10.12
N LEU A 8 -15.07 4.11 8.95
CA LEU A 8 -15.55 3.52 7.71
C LEU A 8 -15.18 2.04 7.68
N HIS A 9 -16.20 1.21 7.85
CA HIS A 9 -16.13 -0.20 7.57
C HIS A 9 -16.46 -0.44 6.09
N ASP A 10 -15.62 -1.18 5.37
CA ASP A 10 -15.99 -1.67 4.05
C ASP A 10 -16.95 -2.86 4.21
N PRO A 11 -18.25 -2.71 3.88
CA PRO A 11 -19.21 -3.81 4.01
C PRO A 11 -18.88 -5.02 3.11
N ASN A 12 -17.98 -4.85 2.14
CA ASN A 12 -17.49 -5.93 1.29
C ASN A 12 -16.17 -6.55 1.77
N ALA A 13 -15.56 -6.04 2.85
CA ALA A 13 -14.34 -6.62 3.43
C ALA A 13 -14.62 -8.00 4.07
N GLU A 14 -15.85 -8.25 4.53
CA GLU A 14 -16.26 -9.57 5.04
C GLU A 14 -16.38 -10.64 3.95
N TYR A 15 -16.35 -10.23 2.67
CA TYR A 15 -16.53 -11.12 1.52
C TYR A 15 -15.40 -10.96 0.51
N THR A 16 -14.16 -10.97 0.97
CA THR A 16 -13.06 -11.06 0.01
C THR A 16 -13.18 -12.40 -0.72
N MET A 17 -13.15 -12.38 -2.06
CA MET A 17 -13.18 -13.60 -2.87
C MET A 17 -12.07 -14.59 -2.45
N ARG A 18 -10.98 -14.09 -1.85
CA ARG A 18 -9.91 -14.90 -1.28
C ARG A 18 -10.36 -15.70 -0.07
N GLU A 19 -10.99 -15.11 0.93
CA GLU A 19 -11.42 -15.83 2.13
C GLU A 19 -12.48 -16.86 1.80
N LEU A 20 -13.47 -16.49 0.99
CA LEU A 20 -14.50 -17.41 0.50
C LEU A 20 -13.91 -18.57 -0.30
N SER A 21 -12.94 -18.29 -1.19
CA SER A 21 -12.27 -19.34 -1.97
C SER A 21 -11.33 -20.18 -1.12
N ALA A 22 -10.60 -19.58 -0.17
CA ALA A 22 -9.69 -20.30 0.71
C ALA A 22 -10.44 -21.24 1.66
N GLU A 23 -11.57 -20.78 2.22
CA GLU A 23 -12.47 -21.60 3.02
C GLU A 23 -13.07 -22.74 2.19
N THR A 24 -13.63 -22.43 1.01
CA THR A 24 -14.21 -23.43 0.11
C THR A 24 -13.18 -24.47 -0.33
N MET A 25 -11.93 -24.04 -0.55
CA MET A 25 -10.83 -24.90 -1.00
C MET A 25 -10.04 -25.54 0.15
N GLY A 26 -10.41 -25.28 1.41
CA GLY A 26 -9.70 -25.78 2.60
C GLY A 26 -8.24 -25.31 2.71
N VAL A 27 -7.89 -24.19 2.10
CA VAL A 27 -6.52 -23.67 2.04
C VAL A 27 -6.22 -22.90 3.32
N THR A 28 -5.41 -23.50 4.19
CA THR A 28 -4.96 -22.94 5.48
C THR A 28 -3.47 -22.59 5.50
N ALA A 29 -2.84 -22.51 4.33
CA ALA A 29 -1.40 -22.34 4.20
C ALA A 29 -0.94 -20.94 4.67
N LYS A 30 -0.19 -20.92 5.77
CA LYS A 30 0.61 -19.77 6.19
C LYS A 30 1.80 -19.58 5.24
N ARG A 31 2.18 -18.34 4.95
CA ARG A 31 3.36 -18.06 4.11
C ARG A 31 4.64 -18.50 4.79
N GLY A 32 4.68 -18.45 6.13
CA GLY A 32 5.82 -18.88 6.93
C GLY A 32 7.06 -18.04 6.70
N GLY A 33 8.08 -18.24 7.55
CA GLY A 33 9.36 -17.54 7.44
C GLY A 33 9.28 -16.02 7.63
N GLY A 34 8.42 -15.55 8.55
CA GLY A 34 8.26 -14.11 8.84
C GLY A 34 7.48 -13.32 7.78
N ARG A 35 6.79 -14.01 6.86
CA ARG A 35 6.02 -13.39 5.76
C ARG A 35 4.52 -13.28 6.02
N ASP A 36 4.05 -13.79 7.14
CA ASP A 36 2.71 -13.55 7.65
C ASP A 36 2.79 -12.27 8.50
N VAL A 37 2.55 -11.14 7.85
CA VAL A 37 2.69 -9.78 8.39
C VAL A 37 1.39 -9.04 8.10
N GLU A 38 0.97 -8.16 9.00
CA GLU A 38 -0.25 -7.37 8.87
C GLU A 38 0.06 -5.88 8.93
N ILE A 39 -0.59 -5.10 8.07
CA ILE A 39 -0.53 -3.63 8.13
C ILE A 39 -1.34 -3.15 9.33
N THR A 40 -0.71 -2.38 10.20
CA THR A 40 -1.31 -1.86 11.43
C THR A 40 -1.67 -0.38 11.35
N ASP A 41 -0.97 0.38 10.51
CA ASP A 41 -1.27 1.79 10.32
C ASP A 41 -0.75 2.31 8.96
N VAL A 42 -1.39 3.36 8.46
CA VAL A 42 -0.94 4.16 7.32
C VAL A 42 -0.96 5.61 7.74
N GLN A 43 0.16 6.30 7.58
CA GLN A 43 0.31 7.71 7.93
C GLN A 43 0.89 8.49 6.77
N THR A 44 0.53 9.76 6.70
CA THR A 44 1.11 10.70 5.75
C THR A 44 1.79 11.84 6.48
N THR A 45 2.84 12.39 5.87
CA THR A 45 3.44 13.63 6.32
C THR A 45 3.83 14.48 5.12
N MET A 46 3.60 15.78 5.22
CA MET A 46 4.06 16.72 4.20
C MET A 46 5.35 17.37 4.68
N VAL A 47 6.37 17.31 3.83
CA VAL A 47 7.66 17.92 4.07
C VAL A 47 7.80 19.14 3.17
N ASP A 48 8.12 20.28 3.79
CA ASP A 48 8.39 21.51 3.06
C ASP A 48 9.78 21.46 2.41
N GLY A 49 9.85 21.85 1.14
CA GLY A 49 11.04 21.72 0.30
C GLY A 49 10.99 22.71 -0.87
N ASN A 50 11.48 22.32 -2.05
CA ASN A 50 11.21 23.10 -3.27
C ASN A 50 9.73 23.08 -3.67
N PHE A 51 9.02 22.02 -3.29
CA PHE A 51 7.58 21.83 -3.36
C PHE A 51 7.12 21.15 -2.05
N PRO A 52 5.82 21.16 -1.71
CA PRO A 52 5.31 20.31 -0.64
C PRO A 52 5.36 18.84 -1.09
N TRP A 53 6.22 18.05 -0.45
CA TRP A 53 6.37 16.62 -0.73
C TRP A 53 5.49 15.82 0.22
N THR A 54 4.62 14.97 -0.31
CA THR A 54 3.80 14.07 0.49
C THR A 54 4.48 12.71 0.60
N LEU A 55 4.87 12.34 1.81
CA LEU A 55 5.43 11.03 2.14
C LEU A 55 4.38 10.15 2.81
N VAL A 56 4.43 8.87 2.49
CA VAL A 56 3.55 7.82 3.02
C VAL A 56 4.39 6.87 3.86
N ARG A 57 3.91 6.53 5.06
CA ARG A 57 4.48 5.47 5.90
C ARG A 57 3.44 4.42 6.21
N ILE A 58 3.80 3.16 6.00
CA ILE A 58 2.98 1.99 6.33
C ILE A 58 3.69 1.22 7.43
N TYR A 59 2.99 1.02 8.54
CA TYR A 59 3.49 0.30 9.71
C TYR A 59 2.91 -1.10 9.74
N THR A 60 3.68 -2.06 10.24
CA THR A 60 3.24 -3.45 10.36
C THR A 60 3.40 -4.00 11.78
N ASP A 61 2.72 -5.10 12.07
CA ASP A 61 2.83 -5.86 13.32
C ASP A 61 4.22 -6.46 13.54
N ALA A 62 4.93 -6.78 12.46
CA ALA A 62 6.31 -7.25 12.47
C ALA A 62 7.34 -6.16 12.82
N GLY A 63 6.92 -4.91 13.04
CA GLY A 63 7.82 -3.79 13.37
C GLY A 63 8.63 -3.26 12.17
N VAL A 64 8.28 -3.67 10.95
CA VAL A 64 8.88 -3.16 9.71
C VAL A 64 8.03 -2.00 9.21
N VAL A 65 8.68 -0.98 8.64
CA VAL A 65 7.99 0.21 8.13
C VAL A 65 8.35 0.44 6.66
N GLY A 66 7.33 0.59 5.83
CA GLY A 66 7.43 0.99 4.43
C GLY A 66 7.36 2.49 4.27
N THR A 67 8.10 3.02 3.31
CA THR A 67 8.12 4.43 2.94
C THR A 67 7.83 4.58 1.46
N GLY A 68 6.88 5.43 1.13
CA GLY A 68 6.53 5.78 -0.23
C GLY A 68 6.37 7.28 -0.39
N GLU A 69 6.24 7.71 -1.64
CA GLU A 69 6.05 9.11 -2.00
C GLU A 69 4.79 9.23 -2.86
N ALA A 70 3.96 10.22 -2.56
CA ALA A 70 2.70 10.49 -3.24
C ALA A 70 2.66 11.93 -3.77
N TYR A 71 3.58 12.26 -4.69
CA TYR A 71 3.63 13.56 -5.37
C TYR A 71 3.11 13.42 -6.82
N TRP A 72 2.19 14.25 -7.34
CA TRP A 72 1.69 15.56 -6.88
C TRP A 72 0.15 15.63 -6.88
N GLY A 73 -0.43 16.39 -5.96
CA GLY A 73 -1.84 16.80 -6.04
C GLY A 73 -2.40 17.34 -4.73
N ALA A 74 -3.37 18.24 -4.82
CA ALA A 74 -4.11 18.70 -3.63
C ALA A 74 -5.06 17.59 -3.17
N GLY A 75 -5.09 17.31 -1.87
CA GLY A 75 -5.99 16.29 -1.32
C GLY A 75 -5.37 14.88 -1.21
N VAL A 76 -4.10 14.69 -1.55
CA VAL A 76 -3.43 13.37 -1.45
C VAL A 76 -3.46 12.81 -0.01
N PRO A 77 -3.09 13.57 1.05
CA PRO A 77 -3.17 13.06 2.42
C PRO A 77 -4.57 12.58 2.80
N GLU A 78 -5.60 13.33 2.40
CA GLU A 78 -7.01 13.02 2.67
C GLU A 78 -7.49 11.77 1.93
N LEU A 79 -7.04 11.59 0.68
CA LEU A 79 -7.31 10.37 -0.09
C LEU A 79 -6.64 9.15 0.53
N ILE A 80 -5.39 9.28 1.01
CA ILE A 80 -4.69 8.19 1.69
C ILE A 80 -5.40 7.83 3.00
N GLU A 81 -5.79 8.82 3.80
CA GLU A 81 -6.55 8.58 5.04
C GLU A 81 -7.89 7.88 4.76
N ARG A 82 -8.54 8.20 3.64
CA ARG A 82 -9.77 7.52 3.21
C ARG A 82 -9.54 6.09 2.73
N MET A 83 -8.38 5.81 2.14
CA MET A 83 -8.01 4.46 1.65
C MET A 83 -7.46 3.56 2.76
N LYS A 84 -6.95 4.14 3.85
CA LYS A 84 -6.37 3.41 4.98
C LYS A 84 -7.23 2.23 5.47
N PRO A 85 -8.55 2.36 5.70
CA PRO A 85 -9.37 1.23 6.16
C PRO A 85 -9.36 0.01 5.24
N PHE A 86 -9.07 0.19 3.95
CA PHE A 86 -9.02 -0.89 2.96
C PHE A 86 -7.71 -1.69 2.98
N VAL A 87 -6.69 -1.21 3.71
CA VAL A 87 -5.37 -1.87 3.79
C VAL A 87 -4.99 -2.28 5.21
N ILE A 88 -5.67 -1.81 6.25
CA ILE A 88 -5.44 -2.28 7.63
C ILE A 88 -5.80 -3.77 7.73
N GLY A 89 -4.94 -4.55 8.41
CA GLY A 89 -5.09 -6.00 8.59
C GLY A 89 -4.65 -6.83 7.38
N GLU A 90 -4.37 -6.17 6.25
CA GLU A 90 -3.94 -6.87 5.04
C GLU A 90 -2.44 -7.19 5.06
N ASN A 91 -2.05 -8.23 4.32
CA ASN A 91 -0.65 -8.60 4.19
C ASN A 91 0.06 -7.70 3.16
N PRO A 92 1.14 -6.98 3.54
CA PRO A 92 1.80 -6.02 2.66
C PRO A 92 2.54 -6.68 1.48
N LEU A 93 2.76 -8.00 1.50
CA LEU A 93 3.36 -8.74 0.40
C LEU A 93 2.37 -9.02 -0.74
N ASP A 94 1.10 -8.68 -0.58
CA ASP A 94 0.04 -8.82 -1.60
C ASP A 94 -0.12 -7.55 -2.44
N ILE A 95 1.01 -7.02 -2.94
CA ILE A 95 1.09 -5.68 -3.54
C ILE A 95 0.08 -5.48 -4.68
N ASP A 96 0.15 -6.30 -5.74
CA ASP A 96 -0.73 -6.15 -6.92
C ASP A 96 -2.21 -6.26 -6.55
N ARG A 97 -2.54 -7.19 -5.64
CA ARG A 97 -3.91 -7.36 -5.15
C ARG A 97 -4.37 -6.12 -4.40
N LEU A 98 -3.54 -5.57 -3.52
CA LEU A 98 -3.87 -4.37 -2.75
C LEU A 98 -4.00 -3.14 -3.67
N TYR A 99 -3.13 -3.03 -4.67
CA TYR A 99 -3.24 -2.00 -5.70
C TYR A 99 -4.59 -2.11 -6.44
N GLU A 100 -4.92 -3.28 -6.98
CA GLU A 100 -6.19 -3.51 -7.67
C GLU A 100 -7.40 -3.26 -6.76
N HIS A 101 -7.30 -3.66 -5.49
CA HIS A 101 -8.35 -3.42 -4.51
C HIS A 101 -8.59 -1.91 -4.30
N LEU A 102 -7.52 -1.13 -4.10
CA LEU A 102 -7.62 0.32 -3.96
C LEU A 102 -8.17 0.99 -5.22
N VAL A 103 -7.73 0.54 -6.41
CA VAL A 103 -8.25 1.03 -7.69
C VAL A 103 -9.75 0.79 -7.78
N GLN A 104 -10.23 -0.42 -7.45
CA GLN A 104 -11.65 -0.74 -7.48
C GLN A 104 -12.46 0.10 -6.47
N LYS A 105 -11.97 0.23 -5.23
CA LYS A 105 -12.64 1.00 -4.16
C LYS A 105 -12.71 2.49 -4.46
N MET A 106 -11.71 3.02 -5.15
CA MET A 106 -11.62 4.44 -5.50
C MET A 106 -12.11 4.72 -6.94
N SER A 107 -12.77 3.77 -7.59
CA SER A 107 -13.27 3.92 -8.97
C SER A 107 -14.15 5.16 -9.17
N GLY A 108 -15.07 5.42 -8.24
CA GLY A 108 -15.94 6.61 -8.27
C GLY A 108 -15.21 7.94 -8.03
N GLU A 109 -13.98 7.91 -7.53
CA GLU A 109 -13.12 9.07 -7.26
C GLU A 109 -12.04 9.24 -8.34
N GLY A 110 -12.13 8.52 -9.47
CA GLY A 110 -11.18 8.62 -10.57
C GLY A 110 -9.87 7.86 -10.35
N SER A 111 -9.93 6.65 -9.80
CA SER A 111 -8.75 5.79 -9.50
C SER A 111 -7.75 5.50 -10.63
N VAL A 112 -8.07 5.82 -11.88
CA VAL A 112 -7.20 5.55 -13.04
C VAL A 112 -6.32 6.74 -13.41
N GLU A 113 -6.62 7.94 -12.90
CA GLU A 113 -5.95 9.19 -13.29
C GLU A 113 -5.89 10.22 -12.13
N GLY A 114 -5.08 11.26 -12.30
CA GLY A 114 -5.06 12.42 -11.41
C GLY A 114 -4.55 12.17 -9.98
N VAL A 115 -5.18 12.84 -9.01
CA VAL A 115 -4.72 12.83 -7.61
C VAL A 115 -4.98 11.47 -6.96
N THR A 116 -6.05 10.80 -7.33
CA THR A 116 -6.43 9.49 -6.77
C THR A 116 -5.40 8.42 -7.11
N VAL A 117 -4.98 8.31 -8.38
CA VAL A 117 -3.92 7.36 -8.76
C VAL A 117 -2.58 7.72 -8.10
N THR A 118 -2.29 9.01 -7.90
CA THR A 118 -1.08 9.46 -7.17
C THR A 118 -1.06 8.96 -5.73
N ALA A 119 -2.21 9.03 -5.05
CA ALA A 119 -2.35 8.54 -3.69
C ALA A 119 -2.21 7.00 -3.62
N ILE A 120 -2.78 6.27 -4.58
CA ILE A 120 -2.64 4.81 -4.68
C ILE A 120 -1.18 4.43 -4.92
N ALA A 121 -0.50 5.10 -5.86
CA ALA A 121 0.92 4.86 -6.17
C ALA A 121 1.82 5.09 -4.95
N GLY A 122 1.53 6.10 -4.13
CA GLY A 122 2.30 6.33 -2.90
C GLY A 122 2.19 5.20 -1.87
N ILE A 123 1.01 4.58 -1.76
CA ILE A 123 0.81 3.38 -0.95
C ILE A 123 1.59 2.21 -1.59
N GLU A 124 1.46 2.00 -2.88
CA GLU A 124 2.12 0.91 -3.62
C GLU A 124 3.66 0.96 -3.51
N VAL A 125 4.27 2.14 -3.60
CA VAL A 125 5.72 2.32 -3.41
C VAL A 125 6.12 1.94 -1.98
N ALA A 126 5.32 2.32 -0.98
CA ALA A 126 5.58 1.93 0.41
C ALA A 126 5.44 0.42 0.64
N LEU A 127 4.52 -0.25 -0.07
CA LEU A 127 4.38 -1.71 -0.05
C LEU A 127 5.58 -2.42 -0.69
N HIS A 128 6.14 -1.89 -1.78
CA HIS A 128 7.38 -2.41 -2.38
C HIS A 128 8.59 -2.26 -1.46
N ASP A 129 8.71 -1.12 -0.77
CA ASP A 129 9.74 -0.91 0.25
C ASP A 129 9.57 -1.89 1.42
N LEU A 130 8.34 -2.13 1.88
CA LEU A 130 8.03 -3.17 2.88
C LEU A 130 8.45 -4.55 2.41
N ALA A 131 8.08 -4.94 1.19
CA ALA A 131 8.39 -6.26 0.65
C ALA A 131 9.91 -6.48 0.57
N GLY A 132 10.67 -5.48 0.12
CA GLY A 132 12.13 -5.56 0.11
C GLY A 132 12.72 -5.76 1.52
N LYS A 133 12.24 -4.99 2.51
CA LYS A 133 12.68 -5.07 3.91
C LYS A 133 12.30 -6.39 4.58
N ILE A 134 11.07 -6.87 4.39
CA ILE A 134 10.59 -8.14 4.95
C ILE A 134 11.37 -9.33 4.38
N LEU A 135 11.72 -9.27 3.08
CA LEU A 135 12.46 -10.32 2.40
C LEU A 135 13.98 -10.16 2.47
N ASP A 136 14.48 -9.10 3.13
CA ASP A 136 15.90 -8.74 3.23
C ASP A 136 16.61 -8.69 1.86
N ILE A 137 15.97 -8.05 0.89
CA ILE A 137 16.49 -7.87 -0.48
C ILE A 137 16.31 -6.43 -0.95
N PRO A 138 17.22 -5.92 -1.81
CA PRO A 138 17.00 -4.62 -2.42
C PRO A 138 15.80 -4.65 -3.37
N ALA A 139 15.02 -3.57 -3.42
CA ALA A 139 13.74 -3.50 -4.13
C ALA A 139 13.83 -3.92 -5.61
N TYR A 140 14.95 -3.65 -6.30
CA TYR A 140 15.11 -4.07 -7.71
C TYR A 140 15.08 -5.60 -7.89
N GLN A 141 15.35 -6.39 -6.84
CA GLN A 141 15.25 -7.86 -6.91
C GLN A 141 13.81 -8.32 -7.06
N LEU A 142 12.84 -7.57 -6.50
CA LEU A 142 11.42 -7.83 -6.68
C LEU A 142 11.02 -7.71 -8.16
N LEU A 143 11.74 -6.88 -8.92
CA LEU A 143 11.49 -6.61 -10.34
C LEU A 143 12.28 -7.52 -11.30
N GLY A 144 12.80 -8.64 -10.80
CA GLY A 144 13.53 -9.63 -11.61
C GLY A 144 15.05 -9.44 -11.65
N GLY A 145 15.61 -8.59 -10.79
CA GLY A 145 17.05 -8.46 -10.61
C GLY A 145 17.72 -7.44 -11.53
N LYS A 146 19.03 -7.23 -11.33
CA LYS A 146 19.78 -6.19 -12.04
C LYS A 146 20.23 -6.64 -13.44
N TYR A 147 20.02 -5.77 -14.42
CA TYR A 147 20.58 -5.89 -15.78
C TYR A 147 21.86 -5.06 -15.97
N ARG A 148 22.20 -4.20 -15.01
CA ARG A 148 23.34 -3.27 -15.02
C ARG A 148 23.76 -2.90 -13.61
N ASP A 149 25.03 -2.51 -13.44
CA ASP A 149 25.55 -2.09 -12.12
C ASP A 149 25.33 -0.62 -11.80
N LYS A 150 25.12 0.24 -12.82
CA LYS A 150 24.91 1.69 -12.66
C LYS A 150 23.86 2.19 -13.64
N VAL A 151 23.08 3.18 -13.22
CA VAL A 151 22.10 3.89 -14.06
C VAL A 151 22.68 5.25 -14.45
N ARG A 152 22.64 5.61 -15.73
CA ARG A 152 23.04 6.94 -16.20
C ARG A 152 21.91 7.94 -15.96
N VAL A 153 22.22 9.09 -15.38
CA VAL A 153 21.28 10.19 -15.10
C VAL A 153 21.66 11.39 -15.99
N TYR A 154 20.67 12.17 -16.42
CA TYR A 154 20.84 13.39 -17.23
C TYR A 154 20.22 14.60 -16.52
#